data_AF-A0A7Y3I828-F1
#
_entry.id   AF-A0A7Y3I828-F1
#
_cell.length_a   1.000
_cell.length_b   1.000
_cell.length_c   1.000
_cell.angle_alpha   90.00
_cell.angle_beta   90.00
_cell.angle_gamma   90.00
#
_symmetry.space_group_name_H-M   'P 1'
#
loop_
_entity.id
_entity.type
_entity.pdbx_description
1 polymer ?
#
loop_
_entity_poly.entity_id
_entity_poly.type
_entity_poly.pdbx_seq_one_letter_code
_entity_poly.pdbx_strand_id
1 'polypeptide(L)'
;AFTFVFDRVTGEPVWPIEERPVPAGDVPGEWYAPTQPFPTRPPPFDLQGITEDDLIDFTPELRAEAREILSDFVYGPMFTPPTVKDDMPGGTQGTVLMPGWVGGANWNGAAVDPETGFLYIPSVTSPNVTALVPP
;
A
#
# COMPACT_ATOMS: atom_id res chain seq x y z
N ALA A 1 -2.84 0.21 5.35
CA ALA A 1 -3.82 1.33 5.34
C ALA A 1 -3.77 2.12 6.66
N PHE A 2 -4.02 3.44 6.60
CA PHE A 2 -3.92 4.34 7.76
C PHE A 2 -5.25 5.01 8.12
N THR A 3 -5.38 5.41 9.38
CA THR A 3 -6.44 6.32 9.83
C THR A 3 -5.86 7.72 9.98
N PHE A 4 -6.37 8.67 9.20
CA PHE A 4 -6.09 10.09 9.38
C PHE A 4 -7.17 10.71 10.25
N VAL A 5 -6.78 11.42 11.31
CA VAL A 5 -7.72 11.99 12.28
C VAL A 5 -7.46 13.48 12.43
N PHE A 6 -8.52 14.25 12.23
CA PHE A 6 -8.50 15.71 12.27
C PHE A 6 -9.53 16.22 13.27
N ASP A 7 -9.22 17.33 13.91
CA ASP A 7 -10.19 18.08 14.68
C ASP A 7 -11.28 18.59 13.74
N ARG A 8 -12.55 18.33 14.09
CA ARG A 8 -13.69 18.66 13.22
C ARG A 8 -13.89 20.17 13.05
N VAL A 9 -13.49 20.97 14.04
CA VAL A 9 -13.71 22.42 14.06
C VAL A 9 -12.58 23.15 13.35
N THR A 10 -11.33 22.77 13.63
CA THR A 10 -10.14 23.46 13.07
C THR A 10 -9.63 22.83 11.77
N GLY A 11 -9.89 21.54 11.55
CA GLY A 11 -9.30 20.76 10.47
C GLY A 11 -7.84 20.39 10.71
N GLU A 12 -7.28 20.68 11.89
CA GLU A 12 -5.90 20.35 12.23
C GLU A 12 -5.75 18.87 12.60
N PRO A 13 -4.61 18.23 12.30
CA PRO A 13 -4.36 16.86 12.73
C PRO A 13 -4.44 16.71 14.26
N VAL A 14 -5.16 15.70 14.75
CA VAL A 14 -5.22 15.40 16.19
C VAL A 14 -3.88 14.86 16.70
N TRP A 15 -3.15 14.14 15.85
CA TRP A 15 -1.80 13.66 16.10
C TRP A 15 -0.85 14.09 14.98
N PRO A 16 0.46 14.13 15.24
CA PRO A 16 1.43 14.42 14.19
C PRO A 16 1.27 13.51 12.98
N ILE A 17 1.34 14.11 11.80
CA ILE A 17 1.49 13.45 10.51
C ILE A 17 2.89 13.79 10.03
N GLU A 18 3.72 12.78 9.84
CA GLU A 18 5.11 12.94 9.47
C GLU A 18 5.31 12.78 7.97
N GLU A 19 5.97 13.74 7.34
CA GLU A 19 6.47 13.57 5.98
C GLU A 19 7.69 12.65 6.01
N ARG A 20 7.58 11.48 5.37
CA ARG A 20 8.68 10.50 5.31
C ARG A 20 9.10 10.26 3.87
N PRO A 21 10.40 10.07 3.59
CA PRO A 21 10.87 9.66 2.27
C PRO A 21 10.21 8.36 1.83
N VAL A 22 9.83 8.30 0.56
CA VAL A 22 9.24 7.11 -0.07
C VAL A 22 10.01 6.76 -1.35
N PRO A 23 9.87 5.54 -1.89
CA PRO A 23 10.49 5.20 -3.17
C PRO A 23 10.07 6.16 -4.28
N ALA A 24 11.05 6.61 -5.07
CA ALA A 24 10.80 7.32 -6.32
C ALA A 24 10.71 6.31 -7.47
N GLY A 25 9.98 6.68 -8.52
CA GLY A 25 9.90 5.88 -9.75
C GLY A 25 10.83 6.44 -10.83
N ASP A 26 10.82 5.78 -11.98
CA ASP A 26 11.67 6.08 -13.13
C ASP A 26 10.89 6.25 -14.44
N VAL A 27 9.55 6.31 -14.36
CA VAL A 27 8.70 6.46 -15.55
C VAL A 27 8.98 7.82 -16.21
N PRO A 28 9.35 7.85 -17.50
CA PRO A 28 9.65 9.09 -18.19
C PRO A 28 8.47 10.07 -18.19
N GLY A 29 8.71 11.29 -17.70
CA GLY A 29 7.72 12.36 -17.68
C GLY A 29 6.82 12.39 -16.44
N GLU A 30 6.86 11.36 -15.59
CA GLU A 30 6.15 11.36 -14.31
C GLU A 30 6.86 12.24 -13.28
N TRP A 31 6.06 12.79 -12.36
CA TRP A 31 6.56 13.54 -11.21
C TRP A 31 6.31 12.77 -9.93
N TYR A 32 7.38 12.54 -9.15
CA TYR A 32 7.32 11.84 -7.88
C TYR A 32 7.61 12.79 -6.73
N ALA A 33 6.69 12.85 -5.76
CA ALA A 33 6.93 13.57 -4.52
C ALA A 33 8.05 12.87 -3.71
N PRO A 34 9.00 13.62 -3.11
CA PRO A 34 10.10 13.02 -2.36
C PRO A 34 9.65 12.40 -1.03
N THR A 35 8.50 12.84 -0.50
CA THR A 35 7.93 12.39 0.78
C THR A 35 6.43 12.15 0.66
N GLN A 36 5.89 11.40 1.61
CA GLN A 36 4.45 11.19 1.80
C GLN A 36 4.07 11.35 3.27
N PRO A 37 2.80 11.65 3.56
CA PRO A 37 2.31 11.80 4.93
C PRO A 37 2.05 10.45 5.61
N PHE A 38 2.61 10.27 6.80
CA PHE A 38 2.39 9.10 7.66
C PHE A 38 1.78 9.54 9.00
N PRO A 39 0.51 9.21 9.29
CA PRO A 39 -0.05 9.50 10.60
C PRO A 39 0.64 8.67 11.67
N THR A 40 0.95 9.30 12.80
CA THR A 40 1.62 8.62 13.93
C THR A 40 0.67 7.78 14.77
N ARG A 41 -0.63 8.11 14.75
CA ARG A 41 -1.69 7.41 15.51
C ARG A 41 -3.05 7.47 14.81
N PRO A 42 -3.90 6.45 15.02
CA PRO A 42 -3.55 5.14 15.57
C PRO A 42 -2.57 4.38 14.64
N PRO A 43 -1.99 3.24 15.08
CA PRO A 43 -1.19 2.41 14.18
C PRO A 43 -1.95 2.03 12.91
N PRO A 44 -1.24 1.70 11.82
CA PRO A 44 -1.85 1.11 10.62
C PRO A 44 -2.76 -0.06 10.97
N PHE A 45 -3.93 -0.12 10.34
CA PHE A 45 -4.89 -1.21 10.55
C PHE A 45 -4.84 -2.28 9.44
N ASP A 46 -4.00 -2.08 8.42
CA ASP A 46 -3.77 -3.04 7.33
C ASP A 46 -2.32 -2.88 6.83
N LEU A 47 -1.88 -3.81 5.98
CA LEU A 47 -0.53 -3.84 5.40
C LEU A 47 -0.15 -2.52 4.70
N GLN A 48 1.15 -2.22 4.71
CA GLN A 48 1.75 -0.98 4.20
C GLN A 48 2.88 -1.29 3.23
N GLY A 49 2.51 -1.98 2.15
CA GLY A 49 3.44 -2.64 1.24
C GLY A 49 3.36 -4.15 1.38
N ILE A 50 4.17 -4.81 0.57
CA ILE A 50 4.29 -6.27 0.53
C ILE A 50 5.77 -6.63 0.49
N THR A 51 6.10 -7.74 1.14
CA THR A 51 7.43 -8.34 1.21
C THR A 51 7.32 -9.84 0.94
N GLU A 52 8.46 -10.53 0.77
CA GLU A 52 8.46 -11.98 0.65
C GLU A 52 7.95 -12.71 1.90
N ASP A 53 7.90 -12.04 3.06
CA ASP A 53 7.36 -12.61 4.30
C ASP A 53 5.83 -12.61 4.32
N ASP A 54 5.20 -11.84 3.43
CA ASP A 54 3.74 -11.80 3.25
C ASP A 54 3.25 -12.86 2.24
N LEU A 55 4.17 -13.58 1.58
CA LEU A 55 3.83 -14.63 0.62
C LEU A 55 3.33 -15.89 1.33
N ILE A 56 2.45 -16.62 0.64
CA ILE A 56 1.95 -17.91 1.13
C ILE A 56 3.10 -18.89 1.40
N ASP A 57 3.03 -19.58 2.53
CA ASP A 57 4.11 -20.47 2.98
C ASP A 57 3.61 -21.82 3.52
N PHE A 58 2.39 -22.22 3.14
CA PHE A 58 1.79 -23.49 3.57
C PHE A 58 2.67 -24.72 3.26
N THR A 59 3.46 -24.65 2.18
CA THR A 59 4.49 -25.63 1.83
C THR A 59 5.70 -24.92 1.20
N PRO A 60 6.91 -25.52 1.23
CA PRO A 60 8.07 -24.98 0.54
C PRO A 60 7.84 -24.79 -0.97
N GLU A 61 7.09 -25.70 -1.60
CA GLU A 61 6.78 -25.66 -3.03
C GLU A 61 5.88 -24.46 -3.36
N LEU A 62 4.83 -24.23 -2.59
CA LEU A 62 3.95 -23.06 -2.77
C LEU A 62 4.67 -21.74 -2.51
N ARG A 63 5.59 -21.71 -1.53
CA ARG A 63 6.40 -20.51 -1.29
C ARG A 63 7.36 -20.23 -2.44
N ALA A 64 7.93 -21.27 -3.04
CA ALA A 64 8.79 -21.14 -4.21
C ALA A 64 8.01 -20.62 -5.43
N GLU A 65 6.84 -21.18 -5.69
CA GLU A 65 5.94 -20.72 -6.76
C GLU A 65 5.48 -19.26 -6.53
N ALA A 66 5.12 -18.90 -5.30
CA ALA A 66 4.74 -17.53 -4.97
C ALA A 66 5.88 -16.52 -5.20
N ARG A 67 7.13 -16.92 -4.90
CA ARG A 67 8.32 -16.11 -5.18
C ARG A 67 8.60 -15.97 -6.68
N GLU A 68 8.44 -17.06 -7.44
CA GLU A 68 8.57 -17.04 -8.89
C GLU A 68 7.56 -16.06 -9.50
N ILE A 69 6.28 -16.15 -9.11
CA ILE A 69 5.25 -15.21 -9.54
C ILE A 69 5.60 -13.77 -9.13
N LEU A 70 6.00 -13.54 -7.88
CA LEU A 70 6.32 -12.19 -7.39
C LEU A 70 7.52 -11.58 -8.16
N SER A 71 8.44 -12.42 -8.66
CA SER A 71 9.64 -11.97 -9.40
C SER A 71 9.34 -11.27 -10.73
N ASP A 72 8.15 -11.49 -11.30
CA ASP A 72 7.68 -10.80 -12.51
C ASP A 72 7.20 -9.35 -12.22
N PHE A 73 7.17 -8.92 -10.96
CA PHE A 73 6.63 -7.63 -10.55
C PHE A 73 7.62 -6.81 -9.73
N VAL A 74 7.43 -5.49 -9.77
CA VAL A 74 8.01 -4.59 -8.78
C VAL A 74 7.13 -4.60 -7.54
N TYR A 75 7.72 -4.65 -6.35
CA TYR A 75 6.99 -4.61 -5.09
C TYR A 75 7.86 -3.96 -4.01
N GLY A 76 7.23 -3.54 -2.91
CA GLY A 76 7.95 -2.87 -1.85
C GLY A 76 7.03 -2.22 -0.81
N PRO A 77 7.53 -1.22 -0.07
CA PRO A 77 6.75 -0.51 0.94
C PRO A 77 5.60 0.27 0.30
N MET A 78 4.68 0.74 1.14
CA MET A 78 3.64 1.68 0.72
C MET A 78 4.26 2.85 -0.05
N PHE A 79 3.55 3.30 -1.10
CA PHE A 79 3.99 4.33 -2.04
C PHE A 79 5.10 3.90 -3.02
N THR A 80 5.40 2.61 -3.14
CA THR A 80 6.15 2.10 -4.30
C THR A 80 5.36 2.44 -5.58
N PRO A 81 5.92 3.20 -6.53
CA PRO A 81 5.17 3.73 -7.65
C PRO A 81 4.88 2.66 -8.72
N PRO A 82 3.81 2.83 -9.52
CA PRO A 82 3.59 2.03 -10.72
C PRO A 82 4.75 2.12 -11.72
N THR A 83 5.01 1.02 -12.42
CA THR A 83 6.03 0.92 -13.47
C THR A 83 5.38 0.80 -14.85
N VAL A 84 6.14 1.11 -15.91
CA VAL A 84 5.72 0.81 -17.28
C VAL A 84 5.81 -0.69 -17.48
N LYS A 85 4.75 -1.30 -18.03
CA LYS A 85 4.76 -2.72 -18.36
C LYS A 85 5.82 -3.02 -19.43
N ASP A 86 6.67 -4.00 -19.18
CA ASP A 86 7.69 -4.49 -20.11
C ASP A 86 7.58 -6.02 -20.25
N ASP A 87 7.23 -6.48 -21.46
CA ASP A 87 7.10 -7.90 -21.81
C ASP A 87 8.41 -8.53 -22.30
N MET A 88 9.52 -7.78 -22.34
CA MET A 88 10.83 -8.34 -22.67
C MET A 88 11.33 -9.28 -21.56
N PRO A 89 12.24 -10.24 -21.87
CA PRO A 89 12.85 -11.08 -20.85
C PRO A 89 13.54 -10.24 -19.76
N GLY A 90 13.09 -10.39 -18.51
CA GLY A 90 13.55 -9.60 -17.37
C GLY A 90 12.86 -8.24 -17.19
N GLY A 91 11.81 -7.96 -17.98
CA GLY A 91 10.90 -6.83 -17.77
C GLY A 91 9.93 -7.06 -16.61
N THR A 92 9.15 -6.03 -16.28
CA THR A 92 8.16 -6.06 -15.20
C THR A 92 6.73 -6.05 -15.73
N GLN A 93 5.85 -6.85 -15.12
CA GLN A 93 4.43 -6.84 -15.40
C GLN A 93 3.67 -5.73 -14.65
N GLY A 94 4.37 -4.92 -13.84
CA GLY A 94 3.84 -3.79 -13.10
C GLY A 94 4.29 -3.78 -11.66
N THR A 95 3.68 -2.90 -10.87
CA THR A 95 3.94 -2.80 -9.43
C THR A 95 2.79 -3.43 -8.64
N VAL A 96 3.11 -4.34 -7.72
CA VAL A 96 2.15 -4.85 -6.72
C VAL A 96 1.93 -3.76 -5.67
N LEU A 97 0.70 -3.28 -5.58
CA LEU A 97 0.27 -2.31 -4.58
C LEU A 97 -0.42 -3.03 -3.41
N MET A 98 -0.02 -2.67 -2.20
CA MET A 98 -0.64 -3.12 -0.96
C MET A 98 -0.74 -1.94 0.02
N PRO A 99 -1.96 -1.53 0.43
CA PRO A 99 -3.26 -2.04 0.00
C PRO A 99 -3.51 -1.74 -1.50
N GLY A 100 -4.24 -2.63 -2.17
CA GLY A 100 -4.67 -2.40 -3.55
C GLY A 100 -5.92 -1.51 -3.65
N TRP A 101 -6.44 -1.29 -4.87
CA TRP A 101 -7.61 -0.43 -5.15
C TRP A 101 -8.86 -0.72 -4.30
N VAL A 102 -9.06 -2.00 -3.97
CA VAL A 102 -10.19 -2.46 -3.13
C VAL A 102 -9.74 -2.87 -1.73
N GLY A 103 -8.46 -2.72 -1.42
CA GLY A 103 -7.87 -3.11 -0.14
C GLY A 103 -7.87 -1.99 0.89
N GLY A 104 -7.61 -2.32 2.15
CA GLY A 104 -7.73 -1.38 3.26
C GLY A 104 -9.20 -1.07 3.59
N ALA A 105 -9.48 0.21 3.90
CA ALA A 105 -10.83 0.68 4.16
C ALA A 105 -11.57 1.00 2.86
N ASN A 106 -12.84 0.59 2.78
CA ASN A 106 -13.69 0.81 1.61
C ASN A 106 -15.07 1.38 2.03
N TRP A 107 -16.01 1.41 1.09
CA TRP A 107 -17.37 1.95 1.19
C TRP A 107 -18.24 1.47 2.37
N ASN A 108 -17.88 0.36 3.03
CA ASN A 108 -18.57 -0.18 4.20
C ASN A 108 -18.50 0.74 5.43
N GLY A 109 -17.62 1.74 5.42
CA GLY A 109 -17.44 2.67 6.54
C GLY A 109 -16.80 2.01 7.76
N ALA A 110 -16.84 2.71 8.88
CA ALA A 110 -16.29 2.28 10.16
C ALA A 110 -17.25 2.60 11.31
N ALA A 111 -17.08 1.94 12.45
CA ALA A 111 -17.83 2.20 13.68
C ALA A 111 -16.90 2.68 14.79
N VAL A 112 -17.38 3.58 15.65
CA VAL A 112 -16.63 4.06 16.82
C VAL A 112 -17.44 3.76 18.07
N ASP A 113 -16.78 3.16 19.06
CA ASP A 113 -17.28 3.09 20.44
C ASP A 113 -16.69 4.26 21.24
N PRO A 114 -17.49 5.28 21.58
CA PRO A 114 -17.00 6.44 22.32
C PRO A 114 -16.75 6.16 23.81
N GLU A 115 -17.31 5.10 24.39
CA GLU A 115 -17.08 4.74 25.79
C GLU A 115 -15.70 4.10 25.97
N THR A 116 -15.30 3.25 25.03
CA THR A 116 -13.99 2.59 25.05
C THR A 116 -12.92 3.32 24.23
N GLY A 117 -13.32 4.23 23.34
CA GLY A 117 -12.43 4.92 22.40
C GLY A 117 -11.91 4.04 21.27
N PHE A 118 -12.60 2.95 20.92
CA PHE A 118 -12.19 2.06 19.83
C PHE A 118 -12.82 2.45 18.50
N LEU A 119 -12.02 2.40 17.44
CA LEU A 119 -12.44 2.52 16.05
C LEU A 119 -12.36 1.13 15.40
N TYR A 120 -13.49 0.64 14.89
CA TYR A 120 -13.62 -0.63 14.21
C TYR A 120 -13.75 -0.40 12.71
N ILE A 121 -12.77 -0.89 11.94
CA ILE A 121 -12.70 -0.71 10.49
C ILE A 121 -12.73 -2.09 9.84
N PRO A 122 -13.76 -2.40 9.02
CA PRO A 122 -13.70 -3.56 8.14
C PRO A 122 -12.63 -3.28 7.08
N SER A 123 -11.59 -4.11 7.07
CA SER A 123 -10.48 -4.03 6.12
C SER A 123 -10.46 -5.23 5.20
N VAL A 124 -10.05 -5.02 3.96
CA VAL A 124 -9.77 -6.10 3.00
C VAL A 124 -8.28 -6.09 2.68
N THR A 125 -7.56 -7.13 3.06
CA THR A 125 -6.16 -7.28 2.66
C THR A 125 -6.11 -7.92 1.26
N SER A 126 -6.14 -7.07 0.23
CA SER A 126 -6.07 -7.51 -1.18
C SER A 126 -5.03 -6.68 -1.93
N PRO A 127 -4.06 -7.32 -2.60
CA PRO A 127 -3.17 -6.62 -3.51
C PRO A 127 -3.87 -6.34 -4.84
N ASN A 128 -3.28 -5.45 -5.63
CA ASN A 128 -3.51 -5.38 -7.07
C ASN A 128 -2.18 -5.10 -7.78
N VAL A 129 -2.10 -5.43 -9.07
CA VAL A 129 -1.00 -4.98 -9.93
C VAL A 129 -1.43 -3.71 -10.64
N THR A 130 -0.57 -2.70 -10.67
CA THR A 130 -0.77 -1.47 -11.46
C THR A 130 0.43 -1.28 -12.36
N ALA A 131 0.17 -1.10 -13.66
CA ALA A 131 1.19 -0.79 -14.64
C ALA A 131 0.70 0.32 -15.58
N LEU A 132 1.64 1.11 -16.09
CA LEU A 132 1.42 2.05 -17.17
C LEU A 132 1.58 1.34 -18.50
N VAL A 133 0.77 1.74 -19.47
CA VAL A 133 0.94 1.30 -20.87
C VAL A 133 1.97 2.23 -21.52
N PRO A 134 2.91 1.70 -22.33
CA PRO A 134 3.78 2.54 -23.13
C PRO A 134 2.98 3.53 -23.98
N PRO A 135 3.45 4.78 -24.13
CA PRO A 135 2.80 5.77 -24.97
C PRO A 135 2.79 5.38 -26.47
#